data_AF-A0A183HPX3-F1
#
_entry.id   AF-A0A183HPX3-F1
#
_cell.length_a   1.000
_cell.length_b   1.000
_cell.length_c   1.000
_cell.angle_alpha   90.00
_cell.angle_beta   90.00
_cell.angle_gamma   90.00
#
_symmetry.space_group_name_H-M   'P 1'
#
loop_
_entity.id
_entity.type
_entity.pdbx_description
1 polymer ?
#
loop_
_entity_poly.entity_id
_entity_poly.type
_entity_poly.pdbx_seq_one_letter_code
_entity_poly.pdbx_strand_id
1 'polypeptide(L)'
;MPKKKRRGNEYIQELERQLQKSAKQKDDRRVCDLCVELGDEYRRVGDLHDALSYYRKSVELAEKLKICENAVFAHRAIAEILVDPSIFFHKIFVIIV
;
A
#
# COMPACT_ATOMS: atom_id res chain seq x y z
N MET A 1 5.65 8.96 -21.28
CA MET A 1 5.55 8.62 -19.84
C MET A 1 6.89 8.90 -19.15
N PRO A 2 6.92 9.57 -17.99
CA PRO A 2 8.17 9.84 -17.28
C PRO A 2 8.84 8.51 -16.85
N LYS A 3 10.16 8.37 -17.06
CA LYS A 3 10.92 7.12 -16.84
C LYS A 3 10.73 6.51 -15.44
N LYS A 4 10.46 7.35 -14.43
CA LYS A 4 10.22 6.94 -13.04
C LYS A 4 8.91 6.16 -12.85
N LYS A 5 7.83 6.58 -13.53
CA LYS A 5 6.53 5.90 -13.48
C LYS A 5 6.57 4.53 -14.18
N ARG A 6 7.35 4.42 -15.26
CA ARG A 6 7.55 3.14 -15.97
C ARG A 6 8.28 2.10 -15.11
N ARG A 7 9.39 2.47 -14.46
CA ARG A 7 10.11 1.54 -13.56
C ARG A 7 9.28 1.15 -12.33
N GLY A 8 8.53 2.09 -11.76
CA GLY A 8 7.64 1.80 -10.63
C GLY A 8 6.60 0.74 -10.99
N ASN A 9 6.00 0.82 -12.18
CA ASN A 9 5.01 -0.16 -12.62
C ASN A 9 5.60 -1.56 -12.84
N GLU A 10 6.80 -1.68 -13.41
CA GLU A 10 7.49 -2.97 -13.57
C GLU A 10 7.82 -3.61 -12.22
N TYR A 11 8.23 -2.80 -11.24
CA TYR A 11 8.53 -3.28 -9.89
C TYR A 11 7.27 -3.69 -9.11
N ILE A 12 6.18 -2.92 -9.25
CA ILE A 12 4.86 -3.28 -8.69
C ILE A 12 4.43 -4.67 -9.20
N GLN A 13 4.56 -4.95 -10.50
CA GLN A 13 4.20 -6.25 -11.06
C GLN A 13 5.01 -7.41 -10.44
N GLU A 14 6.31 -7.20 -10.20
CA GLU A 14 7.14 -8.21 -9.55
C GLU A 14 6.73 -8.43 -8.09
N LEU A 15 6.43 -7.35 -7.36
CA LEU A 15 5.91 -7.44 -5.98
C LEU A 15 4.56 -8.17 -5.92
N GLU A 16 3.63 -7.91 -6.84
CA GLU A 16 2.34 -8.60 -6.92
C GLU A 16 2.52 -10.10 -7.19
N ARG A 17 3.46 -10.46 -8.07
CA ARG A 17 3.81 -11.87 -8.34
C ARG A 17 4.37 -12.56 -7.09
N GLN A 18 5.23 -11.88 -6.34
CA GLN A 18 5.74 -12.39 -5.07
C GLN A 18 4.62 -12.52 -4.03
N LEU A 19 3.72 -11.55 -3.94
CA LEU A 19 2.58 -11.56 -3.03
C LEU A 19 1.70 -12.78 -3.30
N GLN A 20 1.36 -13.05 -4.57
CA GLN A 20 0.57 -14.20 -4.95
C GLN A 20 1.27 -15.52 -4.60
N LYS A 21 2.59 -15.59 -4.77
CA LYS A 21 3.39 -16.77 -4.42
C LYS A 21 3.42 -16.99 -2.90
N SER A 22 3.58 -15.94 -2.09
CA SER A 22 3.57 -16.02 -0.62
C SER A 22 2.19 -16.34 -0.07
N ALA A 23 1.13 -15.77 -0.65
CA ALA A 23 -0.25 -16.09 -0.29
C ALA A 23 -0.58 -17.58 -0.55
N LYS A 24 -0.11 -18.15 -1.66
CA LYS A 24 -0.25 -19.59 -1.94
C LYS A 24 0.48 -20.48 -0.93
N GLN A 25 1.61 -19.99 -0.39
CA GLN A 25 2.39 -20.68 0.63
C GLN A 25 1.86 -20.45 2.04
N LYS A 26 0.81 -19.64 2.22
CA LYS A 26 0.28 -19.21 3.54
C LYS A 26 1.34 -18.56 4.42
N ASP A 27 2.29 -17.86 3.80
CA ASP A 27 3.28 -17.08 4.52
C ASP A 27 2.72 -15.68 4.79
N ASP A 28 1.84 -15.60 5.79
CA ASP A 28 1.11 -14.37 6.13
C ASP A 28 2.05 -13.23 6.55
N ARG A 29 3.22 -13.56 7.13
CA ARG A 29 4.24 -12.56 7.46
C ARG A 29 4.81 -11.94 6.21
N ARG A 30 5.23 -12.75 5.23
CA ARG A 30 5.75 -12.22 3.97
C ARG A 30 4.68 -11.49 3.17
N VAL A 31 3.42 -11.95 3.22
CA VAL A 31 2.28 -11.22 2.63
C VAL A 31 2.14 -9.84 3.28
N CYS A 32 2.25 -9.75 4.61
CA CYS A 32 2.20 -8.47 5.32
C CYS A 32 3.31 -7.51 4.87
N ASP A 33 4.56 -7.99 4.79
CA ASP A 33 5.71 -7.19 4.35
C ASP A 33 5.52 -6.67 2.91
N LEU A 34 5.12 -7.56 2.01
CA LEU A 34 4.88 -7.23 0.60
C LEU A 34 3.73 -6.23 0.42
N CYS A 35 2.71 -6.27 1.27
CA CYS A 35 1.66 -5.24 1.27
C CYS A 35 2.21 -3.86 1.67
N VAL A 36 3.16 -3.77 2.60
CA VAL A 36 3.82 -2.50 2.93
C VAL A 36 4.65 -2.01 1.75
N GLU A 37 5.45 -2.89 1.16
CA GLU A 37 6.30 -2.57 0.00
C GLU A 37 5.47 -2.07 -1.19
N LEU A 38 4.36 -2.74 -1.52
CA LEU A 38 3.42 -2.31 -2.55
C LEU A 38 2.83 -0.94 -2.22
N GLY A 39 2.40 -0.72 -0.97
CA GLY A 39 1.90 0.58 -0.53
C GLY A 39 2.88 1.73 -0.81
N ASP A 40 4.16 1.52 -0.49
CA ASP A 40 5.22 2.51 -0.75
C ASP A 40 5.47 2.77 -2.24
N GLU A 41 5.38 1.73 -3.07
CA GLU A 41 5.59 1.88 -4.51
C GLU A 41 4.41 2.58 -5.19
N TYR A 42 3.16 2.21 -4.83
CA TYR A 42 1.97 2.90 -5.28
C TYR A 42 2.00 4.38 -4.86
N ARG A 43 2.41 4.66 -3.62
CA ARG A 43 2.63 6.04 -3.15
C ARG A 43 3.68 6.77 -3.99
N ARG A 44 4.78 6.10 -4.35
CA ARG A 44 5.85 6.68 -5.19
C ARG A 44 5.45 6.95 -6.63
N VAL A 45 4.57 6.14 -7.23
CA VAL A 45 4.02 6.40 -8.58
C VAL A 45 2.85 7.38 -8.58
N GLY A 46 2.40 7.80 -7.39
CA GLY A 46 1.35 8.78 -7.16
C GLY A 46 -0.06 8.19 -7.10
N ASP A 47 -0.19 6.87 -7.08
CA ASP A 47 -1.48 6.20 -6.89
C ASP A 47 -1.76 6.02 -5.41
N LEU A 48 -2.34 7.05 -4.81
CA LEU A 48 -2.57 7.09 -3.37
C LEU A 48 -3.76 6.21 -2.96
N HIS A 49 -4.65 5.86 -3.90
CA HIS A 49 -5.78 4.98 -3.61
C HIS A 49 -5.30 3.55 -3.36
N ASP A 50 -4.51 3.00 -4.30
CA ASP A 50 -3.96 1.66 -4.15
C ASP A 50 -2.95 1.60 -3.00
N ALA A 51 -2.15 2.64 -2.81
CA ALA A 51 -1.26 2.74 -1.66
C ALA A 51 -1.99 2.54 -0.33
N LEU A 52 -3.09 3.27 -0.13
CA LEU A 52 -3.93 3.12 1.07
C LEU A 52 -4.53 1.73 1.21
N SER A 53 -5.00 1.13 0.11
CA SER A 53 -5.56 -0.23 0.10
C SER A 53 -4.53 -1.25 0.60
N TYR A 54 -3.31 -1.19 0.09
CA TYR A 54 -2.24 -2.10 0.48
C TYR A 54 -1.74 -1.87 1.91
N TYR A 55 -1.58 -0.61 2.35
CA TYR A 55 -1.25 -0.35 3.75
C TYR A 55 -2.33 -0.85 4.70
N ARG A 56 -3.62 -0.69 4.37
CA ARG A 56 -4.72 -1.21 5.21
C ARG A 56 -4.69 -2.73 5.34
N LYS A 57 -4.44 -3.45 4.23
CA LYS A 57 -4.24 -4.91 4.26
C LYS A 57 -3.07 -5.30 5.14
N SER A 58 -1.96 -4.57 5.07
CA SER A 58 -0.80 -4.84 5.93
C SER A 58 -1.10 -4.65 7.41
N VAL A 59 -1.86 -3.61 7.78
CA VAL A 59 -2.30 -3.39 9.18
C VAL A 59 -3.15 -4.55 9.67
N GLU A 60 -4.15 -4.96 8.90
CA GLU A 60 -5.05 -6.07 9.29
C GLU A 60 -4.27 -7.38 9.52
N LEU A 61 -3.29 -7.67 8.66
CA LEU A 61 -2.42 -8.84 8.83
C LEU A 61 -1.46 -8.67 10.01
N ALA A 62 -0.84 -7.51 10.16
CA ALA A 62 0.07 -7.21 11.26
C ALA A 62 -0.62 -7.35 12.62
N GLU A 63 -1.87 -6.90 12.74
CA GLU A 63 -2.69 -7.07 13.95
C GLU A 63 -3.00 -8.54 14.23
N LYS A 64 -3.41 -9.30 13.20
CA LYS A 64 -3.66 -10.75 13.31
C LYS A 64 -2.42 -11.52 13.75
N LEU A 65 -1.26 -11.16 13.21
CA LEU A 65 0.03 -11.81 13.47
C LEU A 65 0.75 -11.25 14.71
N LYS A 66 0.22 -10.18 15.32
CA LYS A 66 0.84 -9.42 16.42
C LYS A 66 2.25 -8.90 16.07
N ILE A 67 2.45 -8.47 14.83
CA ILE A 67 3.72 -7.89 14.34
C ILE A 67 3.60 -6.37 14.36
N CYS A 68 4.01 -5.75 15.46
CA CYS A 68 3.78 -4.32 15.69
C CYS A 68 4.54 -3.40 14.73
N GLU A 69 5.71 -3.81 14.24
CA GLU A 69 6.58 -2.98 13.39
C GLU A 69 5.87 -2.56 12.08
N ASN A 70 5.28 -3.52 11.37
CA ASN A 70 4.58 -3.27 10.11
C ASN A 70 3.32 -2.43 10.32
N ALA A 71 2.59 -2.66 11.43
CA ALA A 71 1.42 -1.86 11.77
C ALA A 71 1.81 -0.39 12.01
N VAL A 72 2.87 -0.13 12.78
CA VAL A 72 3.35 1.25 13.05
C VAL A 72 3.74 1.95 11.75
N PHE A 73 4.50 1.27 10.88
CA PHE A 73 4.91 1.85 9.61
C PHE A 73 3.71 2.16 8.71
N ALA A 74 2.79 1.21 8.54
CA ALA A 74 1.62 1.37 7.70
C ALA A 74 0.66 2.45 8.24
N HIS A 75 0.46 2.52 9.56
CA HIS A 75 -0.33 3.58 10.18
C HIS A 75 0.27 4.97 9.94
N ARG A 76 1.59 5.10 10.07
CA ARG A 76 2.28 6.35 9.77
C ARG A 76 2.08 6.75 8.31
N ALA A 77 2.29 5.83 7.37
CA ALA A 77 2.11 6.11 5.95
C ALA A 77 0.66 6.48 5.60
N ILE A 78 -0.33 5.80 6.19
CA ILE A 78 -1.75 6.14 6.04
C ILE A 78 -2.03 7.54 6.58
N ALA A 79 -1.51 7.88 7.76
CA ALA A 79 -1.69 9.21 8.35
C ALA A 79 -1.09 10.30 7.46
N GLU A 80 0.13 10.10 6.95
CA GLU A 80 0.78 11.04 6.02
C GLU A 80 -0.06 11.27 4.76
N ILE A 81 -0.62 10.21 4.17
CA ILE A 81 -1.48 10.33 2.99
C ILE A 81 -2.78 11.07 3.35
N LEU A 82 -3.45 10.74 4.45
CA LEU A 82 -4.76 11.30 4.77
C LEU A 82 -4.71 12.75 5.29
N VAL A 83 -3.58 13.18 5.85
CA VAL A 83 -3.37 14.57 6.29
C VAL A 83 -3.11 15.50 5.11
N ASP A 84 -2.71 14.98 3.94
CA ASP A 84 -2.55 15.79 2.74
C ASP A 84 -3.92 16.33 2.25
N PRO A 85 -4.15 17.66 2.32
CA PRO A 85 -5.43 18.26 1.96
C PRO A 85 -5.82 17.99 0.50
N SER A 86 -4.83 17.79 -0.38
CA SER A 86 -5.05 17.58 -1.82
C SER A 86 -5.89 16.32 -2.12
N ILE A 87 -5.85 15.32 -1.24
CA ILE A 87 -6.62 14.08 -1.38
C ILE A 87 -8.03 14.21 -0.78
N PHE A 88 -8.16 14.98 0.30
CA PHE A 88 -9.43 15.16 1.02
C PHE A 88 -10.47 15.84 0.12
N PHE A 89 -10.06 16.82 -0.69
CA PHE A 89 -10.93 17.48 -1.67
C PHE A 89 -11.41 16.51 -2.77
N HIS A 90 -10.58 15.55 -3.19
CA HIS A 90 -10.96 14.59 -4.22
C HIS A 90 -12.03 13.60 -3.73
N LYS A 91 -11.96 13.17 -2.46
CA LYS A 91 -13.01 12.33 -1.85
C LYS A 91 -14.33 13.07 -1.62
N ILE A 92 -14.28 14.35 -1.25
CA ILE A 92 -15.49 15.17 -1.06
C ILE A 92 -16.20 15.38 -2.41
N PHE A 93 -15.46 15.60 -3.50
CA PHE A 93 -16.06 15.87 -4.81
C PHE A 93 -16.82 14.65 -5.37
N VAL A 94 -16.36 13.43 -5.08
CA VAL A 94 -17.02 12.19 -5.55
C VAL A 94 -18.30 11.85 -4.77
N ILE A 95 -18.49 12.42 -3.57
CA ILE A 95 -19.69 12.19 -2.74
C ILE A 95 -20.79 13.23 -3.03
N ILE A 96 -20.46 14.34 -3.71
CA ILE A 96 -21.38 15.48 -3.94
C ILE A 96 -21.98 15.49 -5.38
N VAL A 97 -21.75 14.45 -6.20
CA VAL A 97 -22.35 14.33 -7.55
C VAL A 97 -23.30 13.14 -7.63
#